data_AF-S7PPQ6-F1
#
_entry.id   AF-S7PPQ6-F1
#
_cell.length_a   1.000
_cell.length_b   1.000
_cell.length_c   1.000
_cell.angle_alpha   90.00
_cell.angle_beta   90.00
_cell.angle_gamma   90.00
#
_symmetry.space_group_name_H-M   'P 1'
#
loop_
_entity.id
_entity.type
_entity.pdbx_description
1 polymer ?
#
loop_
_entity_poly.entity_id
_entity_poly.type
_entity_poly.pdbx_seq_one_letter_code
_entity_poly.pdbx_strand_id
1 'polypeptide(L)'
;MGEGTISVPALPEHYELPPHTRDWDMPPALFLRVVKEQGGIPIQVTSDKGTETGRLAAIQTMLRQTFQPHLDSQILPPHVFVKSTYNITRERAWRPLWEKEMANVLESWRLGKDDSGYHPEDPIHHGIALWLWAKIVQVRLDRVRYEQNTHHIRKQRKVRLPTGGKPQDFYDHPEDYGGRKQLIQIPDMSLVDRLLAEYTPEKLFQFGSDETVALAEQLFEAIGCPALSASQGWAVFKAMISVLDVMIHSRT
;
A
#
# COMPACT_ATOMS: atom_id res chain seq x y z
N MET A 1 19.91 -1.78 27.60
CA MET A 1 18.89 -1.29 26.65
C MET A 1 18.77 -2.34 25.57
N GLY A 2 17.83 -3.27 25.72
CA GLY A 2 17.61 -4.33 24.75
C GLY A 2 16.63 -3.84 23.69
N GLU A 3 17.02 -3.92 22.43
CA GLU A 3 16.11 -3.79 21.30
C GLU A 3 15.14 -4.98 21.34
N GLY A 4 13.94 -4.72 21.86
CA GLY A 4 12.87 -5.70 21.84
C GLY A 4 12.42 -5.92 20.40
N THR A 5 12.69 -7.10 19.86
CA THR A 5 12.10 -7.59 18.62
C THR A 5 10.59 -7.70 18.83
N ILE A 6 9.85 -6.64 18.51
CA ILE A 6 8.40 -6.68 18.48
C ILE A 6 8.02 -7.47 17.23
N SER A 7 7.63 -8.73 17.42
CA SER A 7 6.99 -9.53 16.39
C SER A 7 5.70 -8.82 15.99
N VAL A 8 5.68 -8.28 14.77
CA VAL A 8 4.48 -7.66 14.19
C VAL A 8 3.52 -8.80 13.86
N PRO A 9 2.32 -8.85 14.47
CA PRO A 9 1.34 -9.88 14.12
C PRO A 9 0.98 -9.75 12.64
N ALA A 10 0.81 -10.89 11.96
CA ALA A 10 0.43 -10.94 10.55
C ALA A 10 -0.90 -10.19 10.36
N LEU A 11 -0.82 -9.04 9.68
CA LEU A 11 -1.98 -8.25 9.30
C LEU A 11 -2.64 -8.92 8.08
N PRO A 12 -3.98 -8.91 7.97
CA PRO A 12 -4.68 -9.54 6.85
C PRO A 12 -4.37 -8.82 5.53
N GLU A 13 -4.29 -9.60 4.44
CA GLU A 13 -4.08 -9.24 3.03
C GLU A 13 -3.38 -7.88 2.77
N HIS A 14 -2.06 -7.95 2.58
CA HIS A 14 -1.18 -6.81 2.34
C HIS A 14 -1.60 -5.97 1.12
N TYR A 15 -1.62 -4.65 1.27
CA TYR A 15 -1.74 -3.72 0.14
C TYR A 15 -0.42 -3.67 -0.60
N GLU A 16 -0.33 -4.34 -1.74
CA GLU A 16 0.90 -4.36 -2.53
C GLU A 16 1.13 -3.04 -3.29
N LEU A 17 2.39 -2.64 -3.40
CA LEU A 17 2.82 -1.50 -4.21
C LEU A 17 2.59 -1.82 -5.71
N PRO A 18 2.09 -0.88 -6.53
CA PRO A 18 2.02 -1.08 -7.97
C PRO A 18 3.38 -0.80 -8.65
N PRO A 19 3.75 -1.54 -9.71
CA PRO A 19 5.02 -1.39 -10.42
C PRO A 19 5.08 -0.17 -11.35
N HIS A 20 3.92 0.34 -11.78
CA HIS A 20 3.83 1.43 -12.75
C HIS A 20 3.12 2.65 -12.18
N THR A 21 3.71 3.83 -12.42
CA THR A 21 3.04 5.10 -12.17
C THR A 21 2.02 5.34 -13.28
N ARG A 22 0.74 5.56 -12.92
CA ARG A 22 -0.39 5.84 -13.82
C ARG A 22 -1.02 4.63 -14.51
N ASP A 23 -1.28 3.58 -13.73
CA ASP A 23 -2.17 2.51 -14.15
C ASP A 23 -3.63 2.89 -13.84
N TRP A 24 -4.48 2.80 -14.86
CA TRP A 24 -5.90 3.16 -14.79
C TRP A 24 -6.71 2.25 -13.88
N ASP A 25 -6.23 1.03 -13.67
CA ASP A 25 -6.88 0.02 -12.86
C ASP A 25 -6.45 0.09 -11.40
N MET A 26 -5.35 0.80 -11.10
CA MET A 26 -4.82 0.89 -9.74
C MET A 26 -5.79 1.58 -8.74
N PRO A 27 -6.32 2.79 -8.97
CA PRO A 27 -7.22 3.40 -7.99
C PRO A 27 -8.52 2.60 -7.75
N PRO A 28 -9.20 2.08 -8.79
CA PRO A 28 -10.30 1.13 -8.63
C PRO A 28 -9.95 -0.13 -7.82
N ALA A 29 -8.86 -0.83 -8.17
CA ALA A 29 -8.44 -2.06 -7.50
C ALA A 29 -8.13 -1.81 -6.03
N LEU A 30 -7.35 -0.77 -5.75
CA LEU A 30 -6.99 -0.40 -4.38
C LEU A 30 -8.24 -0.06 -3.55
N PHE A 31 -9.15 0.73 -4.12
CA PHE A 31 -10.41 1.06 -3.45
C PHE A 31 -11.25 -0.18 -3.13
N LEU A 32 -11.42 -1.09 -4.09
CA LEU A 32 -12.19 -2.32 -3.90
C LEU A 32 -11.54 -3.26 -2.87
N ARG A 33 -10.21 -3.33 -2.82
CA ARG A 33 -9.48 -4.07 -1.75
C ARG A 33 -9.79 -3.48 -0.38
N VAL A 34 -9.80 -2.15 -0.25
CA VAL A 34 -10.21 -1.46 0.98
C VAL A 34 -11.66 -1.75 1.34
N VAL A 35 -12.58 -1.71 0.37
CA VAL A 35 -13.99 -2.02 0.60
C VAL A 35 -14.17 -3.44 1.13
N LYS A 36 -13.44 -4.40 0.56
CA LYS A 36 -13.45 -5.80 1.00
C LYS A 36 -12.88 -5.94 2.41
N GLU A 37 -11.72 -5.35 2.69
CA GLU A 37 -11.09 -5.37 4.03
C GLU A 37 -12.01 -4.77 5.10
N GLN A 38 -12.67 -3.65 4.79
CA GLN A 38 -13.49 -2.90 5.76
C GLN A 38 -14.95 -3.39 5.87
N GLY A 39 -15.40 -4.29 5.01
CA GLY A 39 -16.79 -4.78 5.04
C GLY A 39 -17.82 -3.79 4.48
N GLY A 40 -17.39 -2.73 3.77
CA GLY A 40 -18.31 -1.67 3.36
C GLY A 40 -17.67 -0.50 2.63
N ILE A 41 -18.51 0.47 2.23
CA ILE A 41 -18.11 1.67 1.49
C ILE A 41 -18.32 2.94 2.32
N PRO A 42 -17.50 3.98 2.11
CA PRO A 42 -17.78 5.30 2.67
C PRO A 42 -19.04 5.91 2.03
N ILE A 43 -19.65 6.87 2.72
CA ILE A 43 -20.79 7.63 2.19
C ILE A 43 -20.42 8.45 0.95
N GLN A 44 -19.20 9.00 0.96
CA GLN A 44 -18.64 9.83 -0.10
C GLN A 44 -17.15 9.57 -0.22
N VAL A 45 -16.66 9.50 -1.46
CA VAL A 45 -15.23 9.49 -1.78
C VAL A 45 -14.86 10.84 -2.40
N THR A 46 -13.67 11.33 -2.07
CA THR A 46 -13.13 12.56 -2.63
C THR A 46 -11.78 12.29 -3.26
N SER A 47 -11.60 12.73 -4.51
CA SER A 47 -10.33 12.65 -5.23
C SER A 47 -10.04 13.95 -5.97
N ASP A 48 -8.79 14.10 -6.41
CA ASP A 48 -8.46 15.06 -7.45
C ASP A 48 -9.09 14.65 -8.79
N LYS A 49 -9.20 15.60 -9.71
CA LYS A 49 -9.69 15.34 -11.07
C LYS A 49 -8.58 14.69 -11.90
N GLY A 50 -8.42 13.38 -11.73
CA GLY A 50 -7.58 12.54 -12.57
C GLY A 50 -8.41 11.73 -13.56
N THR A 51 -7.82 11.35 -14.68
CA THR A 51 -8.50 10.50 -15.65
C THR A 51 -8.75 9.10 -15.08
N GLU A 52 -7.86 8.60 -14.22
CA GLU A 52 -7.95 7.31 -13.51
C GLU A 52 -9.07 7.32 -12.44
N THR A 53 -9.30 8.48 -11.82
CA THR A 53 -10.31 8.64 -10.75
C THR A 53 -11.76 8.60 -11.25
N GLY A 54 -11.97 8.64 -12.57
CA GLY A 54 -13.30 8.49 -13.18
C GLY A 54 -13.91 7.11 -12.93
N ARG A 55 -13.11 6.03 -13.04
CA ARG A 55 -13.56 4.65 -12.75
C ARG A 55 -13.89 4.47 -11.27
N LEU A 56 -13.04 4.99 -10.38
CA LEU A 56 -13.29 5.03 -8.94
C LEU A 56 -14.63 5.70 -8.62
N ALA A 57 -14.89 6.86 -9.22
CA ALA A 57 -16.15 7.59 -9.01
C ALA A 57 -17.37 6.79 -9.49
N ALA A 58 -17.26 6.10 -10.63
CA ALA A 58 -18.33 5.25 -11.15
C ALA A 58 -18.61 4.05 -10.24
N ILE A 59 -17.57 3.35 -9.78
CA ILE A 59 -17.67 2.21 -8.86
C ILE A 59 -18.33 2.64 -7.54
N GLN A 60 -17.82 3.71 -6.91
CA GLN A 60 -18.40 4.23 -5.67
C GLN A 60 -19.86 4.65 -5.85
N THR A 61 -20.20 5.27 -6.98
CA THR A 61 -21.58 5.65 -7.30
C THR A 61 -22.49 4.43 -7.39
N MET A 62 -22.06 3.41 -8.13
CA MET A 62 -22.81 2.17 -8.32
C MET A 62 -22.99 1.41 -7.01
N LEU A 63 -21.92 1.22 -6.22
CA LEU A 63 -21.99 0.53 -4.94
C LEU A 63 -22.95 1.27 -3.99
N ARG A 64 -22.88 2.62 -3.94
CA ARG A 64 -23.78 3.40 -3.09
C ARG A 64 -25.23 3.35 -3.53
N GLN A 65 -25.50 3.37 -4.83
CA GLN A 65 -26.86 3.18 -5.35
C GLN A 65 -27.41 1.79 -5.06
N THR A 66 -26.54 0.78 -5.04
CA THR A 66 -26.92 -0.61 -4.77
C THR A 66 -27.23 -0.82 -3.28
N PHE A 67 -26.34 -0.37 -2.40
CA PHE A 67 -26.43 -0.67 -0.96
C PHE A 67 -27.11 0.42 -0.13
N GLN A 68 -27.23 1.64 -0.64
CA GLN A 68 -27.91 2.75 0.03
C GLN A 68 -28.66 3.66 -0.97
N PRO A 69 -29.66 3.15 -1.70
CA PRO A 69 -30.39 3.90 -2.74
C PRO A 69 -31.15 5.12 -2.22
N HIS A 70 -31.50 5.13 -0.93
CA HIS A 70 -32.30 6.20 -0.33
C HIS A 70 -31.49 7.47 -0.02
N LEU A 71 -30.16 7.43 -0.15
CA LEU A 71 -29.33 8.60 0.08
C LEU A 71 -29.33 9.48 -1.17
N ASP A 72 -29.91 10.68 -1.04
CA ASP A 72 -30.01 11.63 -2.15
C ASP A 72 -28.62 12.04 -2.66
N SER A 73 -28.36 11.69 -3.92
CA SER A 73 -27.09 11.95 -4.59
C SER A 73 -26.92 13.40 -5.06
N GLN A 74 -27.99 14.19 -5.10
CA GLN A 74 -27.93 15.62 -5.38
C GLN A 74 -27.46 16.41 -4.15
N ILE A 75 -27.93 16.02 -2.96
CA ILE A 75 -27.56 16.65 -1.69
C ILE A 75 -26.20 16.16 -1.23
N LEU A 76 -25.98 14.85 -1.26
CA LEU A 76 -24.75 14.22 -0.82
C LEU A 76 -24.22 13.31 -1.93
N PRO A 77 -23.37 13.81 -2.85
CA PRO A 77 -22.90 13.01 -3.96
C PRO A 77 -22.00 11.85 -3.48
N PRO A 78 -22.04 10.68 -4.16
CA PRO A 78 -21.21 9.52 -3.82
C PRO A 78 -19.73 9.76 -4.04
N HIS A 79 -19.40 10.65 -4.97
CA HIS A 79 -18.04 11.04 -5.28
C HIS A 79 -17.95 12.54 -5.54
N VAL A 80 -16.89 13.19 -5.05
CA VAL A 80 -16.60 14.61 -5.32
C VAL A 80 -15.20 14.76 -5.88
N PHE A 81 -15.08 15.43 -7.02
CA PHE A 81 -13.80 15.88 -7.55
C PHE A 81 -13.44 17.24 -6.96
N VAL A 82 -12.27 17.33 -6.32
CA VAL A 82 -11.71 18.59 -5.82
C VAL A 82 -10.51 19.00 -6.66
N LYS A 83 -10.24 20.31 -6.77
CA LYS A 83 -8.99 20.76 -7.40
C LYS A 83 -7.82 20.40 -6.49
N SER A 84 -6.65 20.07 -7.07
CA SER A 84 -5.44 19.73 -6.30
C SER A 84 -5.08 20.82 -5.27
N THR A 85 -5.30 22.11 -5.59
CA THR A 85 -5.09 23.22 -4.65
C THR A 85 -5.93 23.15 -3.37
N TYR A 86 -7.00 22.36 -3.34
CA TYR A 86 -7.83 22.10 -2.16
C TYR A 86 -7.53 20.75 -1.49
N ASN A 87 -6.67 19.92 -2.08
CA ASN A 87 -6.24 18.63 -1.54
C ASN A 87 -5.04 18.75 -0.57
N ILE A 88 -4.82 19.95 -0.03
CA ILE A 88 -3.67 20.33 0.80
C ILE A 88 -3.44 19.35 1.94
N THR A 89 -4.50 18.82 2.57
CA THR A 89 -4.36 17.86 3.67
C THR A 89 -3.72 16.55 3.22
N ARG A 90 -4.12 16.02 2.05
CA ARG A 90 -3.54 14.79 1.50
C ARG A 90 -2.10 15.04 1.05
N GLU A 91 -1.84 16.15 0.37
CA GLU A 91 -0.49 16.58 -0.04
C GLU A 91 0.44 16.79 1.16
N ARG A 92 -0.06 17.36 2.26
CA ARG A 92 0.68 17.51 3.52
C ARG A 92 0.99 16.17 4.19
N ALA A 93 0.18 15.13 4.00
CA ALA A 93 0.45 13.81 4.53
C ALA A 93 1.53 13.06 3.73
N TRP A 94 1.62 13.29 2.42
CA TRP A 94 2.64 12.69 1.55
C TRP A 94 4.05 13.15 1.85
N ARG A 95 4.21 14.45 2.18
CA ARG A 95 5.53 15.04 2.38
C ARG A 95 6.34 14.35 3.50
N PRO A 96 5.79 14.14 4.73
CA PRO A 96 6.49 13.39 5.77
C PRO A 96 6.83 11.95 5.38
N LEU A 97 5.93 11.25 4.68
CA LEU A 97 6.19 9.89 4.18
C LEU A 97 7.40 9.89 3.24
N TRP A 98 7.47 10.84 2.32
CA TRP A 98 8.59 10.96 1.40
C TRP A 98 9.90 11.31 2.13
N GLU A 99 9.89 12.41 2.89
CA GLU A 99 11.09 12.96 3.53
C GLU A 99 11.68 12.04 4.59
N LYS A 100 10.86 11.30 5.34
CA LYS A 100 11.32 10.45 6.45
C LYS A 100 11.55 9.00 6.04
N GLU A 101 10.78 8.49 5.08
CA GLU A 101 10.77 7.04 4.81
C GLU A 101 11.36 6.75 3.44
N MET A 102 10.77 7.29 2.38
CA MET A 102 11.16 6.93 1.01
C MET A 102 12.53 7.50 0.63
N ALA A 103 12.88 8.70 1.09
CA ALA A 103 14.20 9.28 0.86
C ALA A 103 15.34 8.40 1.42
N ASN A 104 15.13 7.80 2.58
CA ASN A 104 16.12 6.90 3.20
C ASN A 104 16.28 5.59 2.42
N VAL A 105 15.19 5.04 1.88
CA VAL A 105 15.23 3.88 0.99
C VAL A 105 16.00 4.22 -0.29
N LEU A 106 15.68 5.35 -0.92
CA LEU A 106 16.34 5.81 -2.13
C LEU A 106 17.84 6.07 -1.92
N GLU A 107 18.22 6.64 -0.79
CA GLU A 107 19.62 6.87 -0.46
C GLU A 107 20.37 5.55 -0.25
N SER A 108 19.76 4.59 0.46
CA SER A 108 20.35 3.25 0.65
C SER A 108 20.52 2.52 -0.68
N TRP A 109 19.54 2.66 -1.58
CA TRP A 109 19.65 2.16 -2.96
C TRP A 109 20.86 2.80 -3.67
N ARG A 110 20.98 4.13 -3.65
CA ARG A 110 22.05 4.85 -4.37
C ARG A 110 23.45 4.51 -3.84
N LEU A 111 23.64 4.55 -2.53
CA LEU A 111 24.96 4.38 -1.91
C LEU A 111 25.50 2.96 -2.07
N GLY A 112 24.67 1.94 -1.89
CA GLY A 112 25.14 0.56 -1.95
C GLY A 112 25.14 -0.06 -3.34
N LYS A 113 24.64 0.64 -4.37
CA LYS A 113 24.54 0.11 -5.73
C LYS A 113 25.92 -0.30 -6.27
N ASP A 114 26.90 0.58 -6.18
CA ASP A 114 28.22 0.35 -6.79
C ASP A 114 29.02 -0.74 -6.05
N ASP A 115 28.92 -0.77 -4.71
CA ASP A 115 29.59 -1.76 -3.85
C ASP A 115 28.89 -3.14 -3.80
N SER A 116 27.73 -3.26 -4.43
CA SER A 116 26.94 -4.50 -4.44
C SER A 116 27.30 -5.47 -5.56
N GLY A 117 28.08 -5.03 -6.56
CA GLY A 117 28.27 -5.82 -7.80
C GLY A 117 27.02 -5.87 -8.68
N TYR A 118 26.07 -4.94 -8.49
CA TYR A 118 24.86 -4.83 -9.31
C TYR A 118 25.19 -4.34 -10.73
N HIS A 119 24.79 -5.12 -11.73
CA HIS A 119 24.95 -4.77 -13.14
C HIS A 119 23.59 -4.34 -13.73
N PRO A 120 23.37 -3.03 -13.97
CA PRO A 120 22.08 -2.54 -14.45
C PRO A 120 21.69 -3.05 -15.84
N GLU A 121 22.67 -3.41 -16.66
CA GLU A 121 22.45 -3.93 -18.02
C GLU A 121 22.14 -5.43 -18.04
N ASP A 122 22.31 -6.13 -16.90
CA ASP A 122 21.93 -7.53 -16.76
C ASP A 122 20.44 -7.62 -16.36
N PRO A 123 19.58 -8.22 -17.20
CA PRO A 123 18.15 -8.33 -16.91
C PRO A 123 17.83 -9.10 -15.63
N ILE A 124 18.63 -10.10 -15.27
CA ILE A 124 18.44 -10.91 -14.05
C ILE A 124 18.80 -10.08 -12.83
N HIS A 125 19.95 -9.39 -12.85
CA HIS A 125 20.34 -8.49 -11.75
C HIS A 125 19.28 -7.40 -11.57
N HIS A 126 18.87 -6.76 -12.67
CA HIS A 126 17.83 -5.72 -12.64
C HIS A 126 16.51 -6.24 -12.07
N GLY A 127 16.05 -7.39 -12.54
CA GLY A 127 14.81 -8.02 -12.10
C GLY A 127 14.81 -8.38 -10.61
N ILE A 128 15.88 -9.03 -10.14
CA ILE A 128 16.05 -9.41 -8.72
C ILE A 128 16.11 -8.15 -7.84
N ALA A 129 16.87 -7.13 -8.25
CA ALA A 129 16.97 -5.88 -7.51
C ALA A 129 15.61 -5.16 -7.45
N LEU A 130 14.88 -5.09 -8.56
CA LEU A 130 13.56 -4.47 -8.61
C LEU A 130 12.58 -5.18 -7.66
N TRP A 131 12.51 -6.51 -7.72
CA TRP A 131 11.67 -7.31 -6.82
C TRP A 131 12.04 -7.08 -5.35
N LEU A 132 13.33 -7.18 -5.01
CA LEU A 132 13.81 -7.07 -3.63
C LEU A 132 13.50 -5.70 -3.04
N TRP A 133 13.80 -4.63 -3.77
CA TRP A 133 13.59 -3.28 -3.29
C TRP A 133 12.11 -2.89 -3.27
N ALA A 134 11.28 -3.45 -4.14
CA ALA A 134 9.83 -3.34 -4.02
C ALA A 134 9.33 -3.97 -2.71
N LYS A 135 9.82 -5.16 -2.34
CA LYS A 135 9.48 -5.79 -1.05
C LYS A 135 9.98 -4.98 0.16
N ILE A 136 11.18 -4.38 0.07
CA ILE A 136 11.69 -3.47 1.12
C ILE A 136 10.80 -2.23 1.28
N VAL A 137 10.38 -1.62 0.17
CA VAL A 137 9.45 -0.48 0.19
C VAL A 137 8.12 -0.91 0.80
N GLN A 138 7.60 -2.08 0.43
CA GLN A 138 6.35 -2.62 0.98
C GLN A 138 6.42 -2.76 2.51
N VAL A 139 7.46 -3.41 3.04
CA VAL A 139 7.67 -3.55 4.49
C VAL A 139 7.70 -2.18 5.18
N ARG A 140 8.31 -1.19 4.54
CA ARG A 140 8.35 0.17 5.08
C ARG A 140 6.97 0.82 5.08
N LEU A 141 6.21 0.70 3.99
CA LEU A 141 4.86 1.26 3.89
C LEU A 141 3.90 0.61 4.90
N ASP A 142 3.98 -0.70 5.09
CA ASP A 142 3.19 -1.44 6.09
C ASP A 142 3.49 -0.93 7.50
N ARG A 143 4.77 -0.71 7.82
CA ARG A 143 5.18 -0.14 9.10
C ARG A 143 4.65 1.28 9.28
N VAL A 144 4.72 2.13 8.26
CA VAL A 144 4.19 3.50 8.33
C VAL A 144 2.68 3.48 8.54
N ARG A 145 1.94 2.60 7.83
CA ARG A 145 0.50 2.41 8.03
C ARG A 145 0.21 2.08 9.49
N TYR A 146 0.94 1.11 10.07
CA TYR A 146 0.77 0.74 11.47
C TYR A 146 1.06 1.90 12.43
N GLU A 147 2.18 2.60 12.26
CA GLU A 147 2.55 3.73 13.12
C GLU A 147 1.54 4.89 13.01
N GLN A 148 1.09 5.21 11.79
CA GLN A 148 0.08 6.25 11.56
C GLN A 148 -1.27 5.87 12.16
N ASN A 149 -1.67 4.59 12.15
CA ASN A 149 -2.94 4.17 12.73
C ASN A 149 -2.90 4.05 14.26
N THR A 150 -1.73 3.77 14.84
CA THR A 150 -1.59 3.47 16.27
C THR A 150 -0.99 4.59 17.11
N HIS A 151 -0.46 5.66 16.49
CA HIS A 151 0.08 6.79 17.25
C HIS A 151 -1.01 7.50 18.07
N HIS A 152 -0.66 7.89 19.29
CA HIS A 152 -1.59 8.57 20.17
C HIS A 152 -1.63 10.08 19.86
N ILE A 153 -2.81 10.59 19.49
CA ILE A 153 -3.06 12.01 19.26
C ILE A 153 -3.41 12.68 20.59
N ARG A 154 -2.63 13.69 20.99
CA ARG A 154 -2.88 14.47 22.21
C ARG A 154 -4.27 15.11 22.17
N LYS A 155 -5.00 15.07 23.30
CA LYS A 155 -6.29 15.71 23.48
C LYS A 155 -6.21 17.23 23.30
N GLN A 156 -7.07 17.80 22.45
CA GLN A 156 -7.16 19.24 22.20
C GLN A 156 -8.60 19.74 22.37
N ARG A 157 -8.83 20.58 23.39
CA ARG A 157 -10.20 21.02 23.76
C ARG A 157 -10.90 21.93 22.74
N LYS A 158 -10.14 22.61 21.87
CA LYS A 158 -10.67 23.61 20.93
C LYS A 158 -10.94 23.06 19.53
N VAL A 159 -10.63 21.79 19.28
CA VAL A 159 -10.75 21.16 17.97
C VAL A 159 -12.04 20.33 17.92
N ARG A 160 -12.77 20.40 16.81
CA ARG A 160 -14.02 19.64 16.60
C ARG A 160 -13.77 18.18 16.19
N LEU A 161 -12.59 17.88 15.65
CA LEU A 161 -12.20 16.52 15.29
C LEU A 161 -11.85 15.69 16.55
N PRO A 162 -12.01 14.35 16.49
CA PRO A 162 -11.59 13.46 17.57
C PRO A 162 -10.13 13.68 17.96
N THR A 163 -9.86 13.78 19.26
CA THR A 163 -8.51 13.89 19.84
C THR A 163 -8.44 13.18 21.18
N GLY A 164 -7.24 12.82 21.64
CA GLY A 164 -7.04 12.14 22.92
C GLY A 164 -7.14 10.62 22.84
N GLY A 165 -6.76 10.04 21.71
CA GLY A 165 -6.79 8.61 21.41
C GLY A 165 -5.99 8.32 20.14
N LYS A 166 -6.08 7.10 19.61
CA LYS A 166 -5.40 6.72 18.36
C LYS A 166 -6.35 6.84 17.16
N PRO A 167 -5.85 7.12 15.95
CA PRO A 167 -6.67 7.13 14.74
C PRO A 167 -7.50 5.85 14.55
N GLN A 168 -6.91 4.69 14.86
CA GLN A 168 -7.63 3.42 14.80
C GLN A 168 -8.81 3.38 15.80
N ASP A 169 -8.62 3.83 17.03
CA ASP A 169 -9.71 3.89 18.03
C ASP A 169 -10.85 4.83 17.56
N PHE A 170 -10.52 5.95 16.91
CA PHE A 170 -11.51 6.87 16.35
C PHE A 170 -12.29 6.24 15.19
N TYR A 171 -11.67 5.32 14.45
CA TYR A 171 -12.28 4.62 13.33
C TYR A 171 -13.15 3.45 13.78
N ASP A 172 -12.65 2.63 14.72
CA ASP A 172 -13.29 1.41 15.20
C ASP A 172 -14.42 1.70 16.21
N HIS A 173 -14.21 2.70 17.08
CA HIS A 173 -15.11 3.09 18.16
C HIS A 173 -15.40 4.60 18.16
N PRO A 174 -15.93 5.16 17.05
CA PRO A 174 -16.17 6.60 16.95
C PRO A 174 -17.11 7.13 18.03
N GLU A 175 -18.01 6.31 18.57
CA GLU A 175 -18.98 6.65 19.60
C GLU A 175 -18.31 7.10 20.91
N ASP A 176 -17.17 6.50 21.27
CA ASP A 176 -16.39 6.85 22.47
C ASP A 176 -15.82 8.27 22.40
N TYR A 177 -15.77 8.83 21.19
CA TYR A 177 -15.25 10.16 20.89
C TYR A 177 -16.34 11.12 20.39
N GLY A 178 -17.61 10.78 20.60
CA GLY A 178 -18.77 11.60 20.20
C GLY A 178 -19.08 11.58 18.70
N GLY A 179 -18.44 10.66 17.96
CA GLY A 179 -18.73 10.37 16.57
C GLY A 179 -19.82 9.31 16.41
N ARG A 180 -20.01 8.86 15.17
CA ARG A 180 -20.91 7.76 14.81
C ARG A 180 -20.28 6.96 13.69
N LYS A 181 -20.45 5.64 13.71
CA LYS A 181 -20.09 4.82 12.55
C LYS A 181 -20.97 5.19 11.35
N GLN A 182 -20.34 5.52 10.23
CA GLN A 182 -21.00 5.98 8.99
C GLN A 182 -20.68 5.08 7.79
N LEU A 183 -19.96 3.98 8.01
CA LEU A 183 -19.61 3.03 6.95
C LEU A 183 -20.88 2.31 6.48
N ILE A 184 -21.19 2.41 5.18
CA ILE A 184 -22.30 1.68 4.58
C ILE A 184 -21.86 0.23 4.45
N GLN A 185 -22.45 -0.64 5.26
CA GLN A 185 -22.13 -2.06 5.28
C GLN A 185 -22.57 -2.74 3.98
N ILE A 186 -21.76 -3.65 3.47
CA ILE A 186 -22.08 -4.51 2.33
C ILE A 186 -22.36 -5.91 2.88
N PRO A 187 -23.63 -6.36 2.93
CA PRO A 187 -23.97 -7.66 3.49
C PRO A 187 -23.46 -8.84 2.66
N ASP A 188 -23.40 -8.67 1.34
CA ASP A 188 -22.90 -9.66 0.38
C ASP A 188 -21.78 -9.07 -0.47
N MET A 189 -20.58 -9.62 -0.32
CA MET A 189 -19.38 -9.20 -1.05
C MET A 189 -19.28 -9.74 -2.47
N SER A 190 -20.22 -10.58 -2.94
CA SER A 190 -20.18 -11.17 -4.28
C SER A 190 -20.07 -10.13 -5.41
N LEU A 191 -20.67 -8.96 -5.25
CA LEU A 191 -20.51 -7.84 -6.20
C LEU A 191 -19.10 -7.25 -6.13
N VAL A 192 -18.56 -7.04 -4.93
CA VAL A 192 -17.20 -6.51 -4.73
C VAL A 192 -16.16 -7.48 -5.27
N ASP A 193 -16.34 -8.79 -5.06
CA ASP A 193 -15.46 -9.83 -5.58
C ASP A 193 -15.45 -9.86 -7.11
N ARG A 194 -16.61 -9.72 -7.76
CA ARG A 194 -16.68 -9.61 -9.23
C ARG A 194 -15.97 -8.36 -9.75
N LEU A 195 -16.17 -7.22 -9.09
CA LEU A 195 -15.48 -5.98 -9.47
C LEU A 195 -13.97 -6.10 -9.23
N LEU A 196 -13.54 -6.75 -8.16
CA LEU A 196 -12.11 -7.01 -7.92
C LEU A 196 -11.52 -7.83 -9.06
N ALA A 197 -12.20 -8.89 -9.52
CA ALA A 197 -11.75 -9.69 -10.65
C ALA A 197 -11.73 -8.90 -11.98
N GLU A 198 -12.64 -7.94 -12.16
CA GLU A 198 -12.70 -7.09 -13.35
C GLU A 198 -11.61 -6.01 -13.37
N TYR A 199 -11.38 -5.35 -12.23
CA TYR A 199 -10.50 -4.17 -12.11
C TYR A 199 -9.11 -4.49 -11.55
N THR A 200 -8.81 -5.75 -11.24
CA THR A 200 -7.48 -6.17 -10.77
C THR A 200 -6.84 -7.13 -11.78
N PRO A 201 -6.17 -6.62 -12.83
CA PRO A 201 -5.35 -7.45 -13.69
C PRO A 201 -4.35 -8.27 -12.85
N GLU A 202 -4.08 -9.51 -13.28
CA GLU A 202 -3.26 -10.48 -12.55
C GLU A 202 -1.89 -9.92 -12.11
N LYS A 203 -1.29 -9.06 -12.96
CA LYS A 203 0.07 -8.52 -12.75
C LYS A 203 0.07 -7.08 -12.23
N LEU A 204 -1.08 -6.54 -11.81
CA LEU A 204 -1.24 -5.12 -11.43
C LEU A 204 -0.28 -4.70 -10.30
N PHE A 205 0.09 -5.63 -9.42
CA PHE A 205 0.96 -5.37 -8.26
C PHE A 205 2.30 -6.12 -8.33
N GLN A 206 2.61 -6.73 -9.48
CA GLN A 206 3.79 -7.57 -9.64
C GLN A 206 5.00 -6.76 -10.13
N PHE A 207 6.13 -6.87 -9.42
CA PHE A 207 7.40 -6.27 -9.83
C PHE A 207 8.27 -7.28 -10.58
N GLY A 208 8.24 -7.21 -11.90
CA GLY A 208 9.00 -8.09 -12.79
C GLY A 208 8.13 -9.14 -13.49
N SER A 209 8.74 -9.95 -14.37
CA SER A 209 8.06 -11.07 -15.02
C SER A 209 7.84 -12.23 -14.06
N ASP A 210 6.96 -13.18 -14.40
CA ASP A 210 6.64 -14.33 -13.55
C ASP A 210 7.89 -15.19 -13.30
N GLU A 211 8.75 -15.33 -14.32
CA GLU A 211 10.02 -16.03 -14.20
C GLU A 211 10.99 -15.30 -13.26
N THR A 212 11.02 -13.98 -13.33
CA THR A 212 11.88 -13.15 -12.48
C THR A 212 11.44 -13.22 -11.03
N VAL A 213 10.13 -13.13 -10.78
CA VAL A 213 9.54 -13.23 -9.44
C VAL A 213 9.79 -14.60 -8.84
N ALA A 214 9.51 -15.68 -9.58
CA ALA A 214 9.74 -17.05 -9.12
C ALA A 214 11.22 -17.31 -8.82
N LEU A 215 12.13 -16.79 -9.66
CA LEU A 215 13.56 -16.86 -9.41
C LEU A 215 13.96 -16.08 -8.15
N ALA A 216 13.49 -14.84 -8.00
CA ALA A 216 13.80 -14.02 -6.84
C ALA A 216 13.29 -14.62 -5.54
N GLU A 217 12.08 -15.20 -5.54
CA GLU A 217 11.52 -15.93 -4.40
C GLU A 217 12.35 -17.15 -4.06
N GLN A 218 12.71 -17.98 -5.06
CA GLN A 218 13.58 -19.14 -4.85
C GLN A 218 14.93 -18.76 -4.24
N LEU A 219 15.57 -17.70 -4.76
CA LEU A 219 16.87 -17.23 -4.25
C LEU A 219 16.74 -16.66 -2.84
N PHE A 220 15.65 -15.94 -2.55
CA PHE A 220 15.38 -15.37 -1.24
C PHE A 220 15.12 -16.46 -0.18
N GLU A 221 14.40 -17.52 -0.56
CA GLU A 221 14.21 -18.72 0.28
C GLU A 221 15.52 -19.44 0.55
N ALA A 222 16.37 -19.60 -0.48
CA ALA A 222 17.66 -20.27 -0.36
C ALA A 222 18.63 -19.57 0.62
N ILE A 223 18.53 -18.25 0.78
CA ILE A 223 19.31 -17.49 1.77
C ILE A 223 18.63 -17.39 3.15
N GLY A 224 17.51 -18.08 3.34
CA GLY A 224 16.81 -18.18 4.62
C GLY A 224 15.84 -17.04 4.93
N CYS A 225 15.33 -16.35 3.92
CA CYS A 225 14.33 -15.27 4.05
C CYS A 225 14.72 -14.20 5.10
N PRO A 226 15.90 -13.55 4.98
CA PRO A 226 16.34 -12.56 5.95
C PRO A 226 15.37 -11.37 6.05
N ALA A 227 15.35 -10.71 7.20
CA ALA A 227 14.53 -9.52 7.40
C ALA A 227 14.88 -8.44 6.35
N LEU A 228 13.84 -7.87 5.74
CA LEU A 228 13.99 -6.85 4.70
C LEU A 228 14.05 -5.45 5.31
N SER A 229 15.15 -4.75 5.03
CA SER A 229 15.33 -3.36 5.42
C SER A 229 16.21 -2.62 4.40
N ALA A 230 16.09 -1.30 4.34
CA ALA A 230 16.85 -0.48 3.41
C ALA A 230 18.38 -0.61 3.61
N SER A 231 18.84 -0.70 4.86
CA SER A 231 20.27 -0.86 5.19
C SER A 231 20.83 -2.22 4.82
N GLN A 232 19.97 -3.25 4.69
CA GLN A 232 20.39 -4.62 4.37
C GLN A 232 20.12 -5.00 2.90
N GLY A 233 19.38 -4.18 2.14
CA GLY A 233 18.93 -4.52 0.80
C GLY A 233 20.03 -5.02 -0.12
N TRP A 234 21.15 -4.30 -0.21
CA TRP A 234 22.28 -4.74 -1.05
C TRP A 234 23.06 -5.94 -0.52
N ALA A 235 23.07 -6.16 0.81
CA ALA A 235 23.66 -7.35 1.39
C ALA A 235 22.82 -8.60 1.06
N VAL A 236 21.49 -8.48 1.14
CA VAL A 236 20.55 -9.53 0.72
C VAL A 236 20.69 -9.80 -0.78
N PHE A 237 20.74 -8.75 -1.60
CA PHE A 237 20.98 -8.89 -3.04
C PHE A 237 22.25 -9.69 -3.36
N LYS A 238 23.39 -9.34 -2.74
CA LYS A 238 24.65 -10.07 -2.93
C LYS A 238 24.55 -11.54 -2.55
N ALA A 239 23.85 -11.85 -1.47
CA ALA A 239 23.63 -13.24 -1.06
C ALA A 239 22.80 -14.00 -2.10
N MET A 240 21.74 -13.38 -2.65
CA MET A 240 20.93 -13.98 -3.72
C MET A 240 21.74 -14.25 -4.99
N ILE A 241 22.56 -13.29 -5.43
CA ILE A 241 23.43 -13.48 -6.61
C ILE A 241 24.47 -14.56 -6.38
N SER A 242 25.06 -14.63 -5.18
CA SER A 242 26.03 -15.69 -4.84
C SER A 242 25.42 -17.08 -4.95
N VAL A 243 24.15 -17.25 -4.54
CA VAL A 243 23.41 -18.51 -4.71
C VAL A 243 23.15 -18.80 -6.18
N LEU A 244 22.72 -17.79 -6.94
CA LEU A 244 22.48 -17.92 -8.38
C LEU A 244 23.74 -18.40 -9.12
N ASP A 245 24.90 -17.81 -8.83
CA ASP A 245 26.17 -18.19 -9.43
C ASP A 245 26.48 -19.68 -9.16
N VAL A 246 26.32 -20.14 -7.91
CA VAL A 246 26.52 -21.55 -7.55
C VAL A 246 25.55 -22.47 -8.32
N MET A 247 24.30 -22.06 -8.49
CA MET A 247 23.29 -22.82 -9.25
C MET A 247 23.64 -22.93 -10.73
N ILE A 248 24.19 -21.88 -11.34
CA ILE A 248 24.62 -21.87 -12.74
C ILE A 248 25.83 -22.79 -12.93
N HIS A 249 26.84 -22.68 -12.06
CA HIS A 249 28.05 -23.50 -12.12
C HIS A 249 27.78 -24.98 -11.85
N SER A 250 26.75 -25.32 -11.06
CA SER A 250 26.38 -26.72 -10.79
C SER A 250 25.62 -27.40 -11.94
N ARG A 251 25.16 -26.62 -12.94
CA ARG A 251 24.40 -27.09 -14.10
C ARG A 251 25.24 -27.18 -15.39
N THR A 252 26.49 -26.73 -15.34
CA THR A 252 27.44 -26.72 -16.48
C THR A 252 28.47 -27.84 -16.29
#